data_AF-A0A496U5E4-F1
#
_entry.id   AF-A0A496U5E4-F1
#
_cell.length_a   1.000
_cell.length_b   1.000
_cell.length_c   1.000
_cell.angle_alpha   90.00
_cell.angle_beta   90.00
_cell.angle_gamma   90.00
#
_symmetry.space_group_name_H-M   'P 1'
#
loop_
_entity.id
_entity.type
_entity.pdbx_description
1 polymer ?
#
loop_
_entity_poly.entity_id
_entity_poly.type
_entity_poly.pdbx_seq_one_letter_code
_entity_poly.pdbx_strand_id
1 'polypeptide(L)'
;MKKIITVEDIWRRFNNKYFAIVLASREARKIARDIREDRLKTDEKPTMLALKKLINGEIKYRTIKRRVKILHDFEVTYESDSGDIR
;
A
#
# COMPACT_ATOMS: atom_id res chain seq x y z
N MET A 1 -10.00 12.94 -18.68
CA MET A 1 -10.69 11.71 -18.23
C MET A 1 -10.08 11.25 -16.90
N LYS A 2 -10.88 11.13 -15.83
CA LYS A 2 -10.41 10.57 -14.54
C LYS A 2 -10.27 9.05 -14.72
N LYS A 3 -9.05 8.56 -14.95
CA LYS A 3 -8.80 7.12 -15.04
C LYS A 3 -8.96 6.51 -13.65
N ILE A 4 -9.95 5.64 -13.49
CA ILE A 4 -10.12 4.86 -12.26
C ILE A 4 -8.97 3.85 -12.21
N ILE A 5 -8.21 3.89 -11.12
CA ILE A 5 -7.21 2.89 -10.82
C ILE A 5 -7.90 1.74 -10.10
N THR A 6 -7.80 0.56 -10.67
CA THR A 6 -8.39 -0.66 -10.11
C THR A 6 -7.36 -1.44 -9.31
N VAL A 7 -7.82 -2.34 -8.45
CA VAL A 7 -6.91 -3.20 -7.66
C VAL A 7 -6.19 -4.20 -8.59
N GLU A 8 -6.85 -4.60 -9.66
CA GLU A 8 -6.35 -5.48 -10.72
C GLU A 8 -5.16 -4.87 -11.47
N ASP A 9 -5.11 -3.53 -11.59
CA ASP A 9 -3.94 -2.83 -12.14
C ASP A 9 -2.70 -3.01 -11.24
N ILE A 10 -2.89 -3.05 -9.93
CA ILE A 10 -1.82 -3.28 -8.94
C ILE A 10 -1.37 -4.74 -9.00
N TRP A 11 -2.31 -5.69 -9.05
CA TRP A 11 -2.01 -7.12 -9.09
C TRP A 11 -1.22 -7.55 -10.31
N ARG A 12 -1.47 -6.94 -11.47
CA ARG A 12 -0.70 -7.22 -12.69
C ARG A 12 0.77 -6.80 -12.59
N ARG A 13 1.13 -5.90 -11.67
CA ARG A 13 2.47 -5.31 -11.58
C ARG A 13 3.25 -5.71 -10.32
N PHE A 14 2.57 -6.16 -9.27
CA PHE A 14 3.19 -6.51 -8.00
C PHE A 14 2.78 -7.91 -7.51
N ASN A 15 3.75 -8.80 -7.36
CA ASN A 15 3.54 -10.15 -6.81
C ASN A 15 2.96 -10.13 -5.39
N ASN A 16 3.35 -9.14 -4.58
CA ASN A 16 2.78 -8.93 -3.24
C ASN A 16 1.90 -7.68 -3.23
N LYS A 17 0.59 -7.91 -3.31
CA LYS A 17 -0.44 -6.87 -3.31
C LYS A 17 -0.43 -5.99 -2.05
N TYR A 18 -0.22 -6.59 -0.89
CA TYR A 18 -0.20 -5.86 0.38
C TYR A 18 1.00 -4.93 0.46
N PHE A 19 2.16 -5.41 0.00
CA PHE A 19 3.36 -4.59 -0.07
C PHE A 19 3.18 -3.38 -1.01
N ALA A 20 2.50 -3.56 -2.14
CA ALA A 20 2.18 -2.46 -3.06
C ALA A 20 1.29 -1.38 -2.40
N ILE A 21 0.28 -1.79 -1.63
CA ILE A 21 -0.57 -0.87 -0.85
C ILE A 21 0.23 -0.13 0.23
N VAL A 22 1.14 -0.82 0.91
CA VAL A 22 2.04 -0.20 1.89
C VAL A 22 2.93 0.85 1.22
N LEU A 23 3.50 0.56 0.05
CA LEU A 23 4.30 1.51 -0.72
C LEU A 23 3.49 2.74 -1.13
N ALA A 24 2.31 2.56 -1.72
CA ALA A 24 1.44 3.67 -2.11
C ALA A 24 1.05 4.52 -0.89
N SER A 25 0.73 3.89 0.24
CA SER A 25 0.36 4.59 1.47
C SER A 25 1.51 5.44 2.02
N ARG A 26 2.76 4.93 1.95
CA ARG A 26 3.96 5.70 2.34
C ARG A 26 4.20 6.89 1.43
N GLU A 27 4.06 6.71 0.12
CA GLU A 27 4.22 7.79 -0.85
C GLU A 27 3.10 8.84 -0.72
N ALA A 28 1.86 8.42 -0.47
CA ALA A 28 0.74 9.33 -0.23
C ALA A 28 0.99 10.24 0.99
N ARG A 29 1.54 9.69 2.09
CA ARG A 29 1.94 10.49 3.26
C ARG A 29 3.04 11.48 2.94
N LYS A 30 4.02 11.09 2.11
CA LYS A 30 5.07 12.00 1.65
C LYS A 30 4.46 13.17 0.86
N ILE A 31 3.63 12.85 -0.15
CA ILE A 31 2.93 13.84 -0.98
C ILE A 31 2.06 14.77 -0.12
N ALA A 32 1.32 14.24 0.85
CA ALA A 32 0.50 15.04 1.76
C ALA A 32 1.35 16.03 2.59
N ARG A 33 2.55 15.63 3.03
CA ARG A 33 3.49 16.55 3.69
C ARG A 33 4.01 17.60 2.73
N ASP A 34 4.39 17.21 1.51
CA ASP A 34 4.92 18.13 0.51
C ASP A 34 3.88 19.19 0.12
N ILE A 35 2.59 18.83 0.05
CA ILE A 35 1.48 19.78 -0.16
C ILE A 35 1.34 20.74 1.01
N ARG A 36 1.35 20.22 2.24
CA ARG A 36 1.22 21.05 3.45
C ARG A 36 2.38 22.02 3.63
N GLU A 37 3.58 21.64 3.18
CA GLU A 37 4.81 22.44 3.24
C GLU A 37 5.00 23.34 2.00
N ASP A 38 3.96 23.49 1.15
CA ASP A 38 3.94 24.25 -0.11
C ASP A 38 5.05 23.86 -1.12
N ARG A 39 5.61 22.64 -0.98
CA ARG A 39 6.60 22.08 -1.90
C ARG A 39 5.97 21.42 -3.13
N LEU A 40 4.66 21.19 -3.10
CA LEU A 40 3.90 20.61 -4.20
C LEU A 40 2.50 21.24 -4.27
N LYS A 41 2.16 21.86 -5.40
CA LYS A 41 0.82 22.40 -5.67
C LYS A 41 0.06 21.47 -6.61
N THR A 42 -1.07 20.96 -6.15
CA THR A 42 -1.92 20.02 -6.89
C THR A 42 -3.32 19.97 -6.31
N ASP A 43 -4.32 19.82 -7.16
CA ASP A 43 -5.74 19.64 -6.76
C ASP A 43 -6.10 18.15 -6.56
N GLU A 44 -5.17 17.25 -6.90
CA GLU A 44 -5.39 15.82 -6.80
C GLU A 44 -5.11 15.29 -5.39
N LYS A 45 -5.99 14.42 -4.88
CA LYS A 45 -5.83 13.79 -3.56
C LYS A 45 -4.49 13.03 -3.50
N PRO A 46 -3.72 13.13 -2.40
CA PRO A 46 -2.40 12.49 -2.27
C PRO A 46 -2.39 10.99 -2.57
N THR A 47 -3.42 10.28 -2.15
CA THR A 47 -3.57 8.84 -2.40
C THR A 47 -3.70 8.52 -3.88
N MET A 48 -4.41 9.35 -4.65
CA MET A 48 -4.58 9.14 -6.09
C MET A 48 -3.26 9.37 -6.84
N LEU A 49 -2.53 10.43 -6.48
CA LEU A 49 -1.18 10.67 -7.00
C LEU A 49 -0.24 9.51 -6.68
N ALA A 50 -0.24 9.03 -5.43
CA ALA A 50 0.59 7.90 -5.03
C ALA A 50 0.27 6.62 -5.81
N LEU A 51 -1.01 6.33 -6.04
CA LEU A 51 -1.42 5.17 -6.84
C LEU A 51 -0.99 5.31 -8.31
N LYS A 52 -1.09 6.51 -8.90
CA LYS A 52 -0.56 6.77 -10.25
C LYS A 52 0.95 6.52 -10.31
N LYS A 53 1.71 7.10 -9.38
CA LYS A 53 3.16 6.90 -9.27
C LYS A 53 3.53 5.43 -9.09
N LEU A 54 2.78 4.70 -8.26
CA LEU A 54 2.96 3.26 -8.05
C LEU A 54 2.76 2.49 -9.36
N ILE A 55 1.62 2.71 -10.03
CA ILE A 55 1.27 2.01 -11.27
C ILE A 55 2.20 2.38 -12.41
N ASN A 56 2.77 3.58 -12.43
CA ASN A 56 3.76 3.96 -13.43
C ASN A 56 5.17 3.45 -13.11
N GLY A 57 5.42 2.96 -11.90
CA GLY A 57 6.75 2.51 -11.45
C GLY A 57 7.69 3.66 -11.04
N GLU A 58 7.13 4.81 -10.68
CA GLU A 58 7.88 6.01 -10.30
C GLU A 58 8.31 5.99 -8.82
N ILE A 59 7.76 5.06 -8.01
CA ILE A 59 8.13 4.88 -6.61
C ILE A 59 9.36 3.98 -6.52
N LYS A 60 10.51 4.57 -6.19
CA LYS A 60 11.73 3.83 -5.89
C LYS A 60 11.67 3.27 -4.47
N TYR A 61 11.88 1.96 -4.32
CA TYR A 61 11.94 1.30 -3.01
C TYR A 61 13.07 0.27 -2.97
N ARG A 62 13.57 0.01 -1.75
CA ARG A 62 14.51 -1.06 -1.48
C ARG A 62 14.01 -1.83 -0.26
N THR A 63 13.87 -3.14 -0.39
CA THR A 63 13.51 -4.01 0.72
C THR A 63 14.78 -4.43 1.44
N ILE A 64 14.86 -4.13 2.73
CA ILE A 64 15.93 -4.61 3.60
C ILE A 64 15.36 -5.80 4.36
N LYS A 65 15.87 -7.00 4.08
CA LYS A 65 15.53 -8.19 4.86
C LYS A 65 16.22 -8.09 6.21
N ARG A 66 15.52 -7.59 7.22
CA ARG A 66 15.99 -7.64 8.61
C ARG A 66 15.53 -8.97 9.20
N ARG A 67 16.48 -9.76 9.70
CA ARG A 67 16.17 -11.00 10.42
C ARG A 67 15.58 -10.60 11.77
N VAL A 68 14.26 -10.63 11.89
CA VAL A 68 13.57 -10.37 13.16
C VAL A 68 13.55 -11.69 13.93
N LYS A 69 14.10 -11.71 15.14
CA LYS A 69 13.84 -12.79 16.09
C LYS A 69 12.44 -12.55 16.65
N ILE A 70 11.48 -13.38 16.24
CA ILE A 70 10.17 -13.43 16.90
C ILE A 70 10.43 -14.14 18.22
N LEU A 71 10.24 -13.44 19.33
CA LEU A 71 10.58 -13.92 20.68
C LEU A 71 9.43 -14.63 21.39
N HIS A 72 8.30 -14.86 20.74
CA HIS A 72 7.13 -15.48 21.38
C HIS A 72 6.48 -16.51 20.46
N ASP A 73 6.30 -17.71 21.01
CA ASP A 73 5.42 -18.73 20.50
C ASP A 73 3.99 -18.26 20.75
N PHE A 74 3.25 -17.93 19.70
CA PHE A 74 1.80 -17.71 19.79
C PHE A 74 1.12 -18.96 19.26
N GLU A 75 0.41 -19.68 20.14
CA GLU A 75 -0.57 -20.68 19.71
C GLU A 75 -1.74 -19.95 19.06
N VAL A 76 -1.94 -20.21 17.77
CA VAL A 76 -3.14 -19.80 17.05
C VAL A 76 -4.14 -20.93 17.19
N THR A 77 -5.06 -20.83 18.14
CA THR A 77 -6.26 -21.67 18.17
C THR A 77 -7.25 -21.13 17.16
N TYR A 78 -7.53 -21.94 16.13
CA TYR A 78 -8.66 -21.70 15.26
C TYR A 78 -9.89 -22.21 15.99
N GLU A 79 -10.73 -21.31 16.51
CA GLU A 79 -12.13 -21.66 16.73
C GLU A 79 -12.73 -21.84 15.34
N SER A 80 -13.01 -23.09 14.97
CA SER A 80 -13.82 -23.40 13.81
C SER A 80 -15.24 -22.92 14.11
N ASP A 81 -15.47 -21.63 13.90
CA ASP A 81 -16.82 -21.11 13.69
C ASP A 81 -17.30 -21.70 12.36
N SER A 82 -17.78 -22.93 12.42
CA SER A 82 -18.78 -23.47 11.50
C SER A 82 -20.10 -22.74 11.73
N GLY A 83 -20.05 -21.40 11.72
CA GLY A 83 -21.21 -20.54 11.69
C GLY A 83 -21.81 -20.68 10.30
N ASP A 84 -22.80 -21.55 10.19
CA ASP A 84 -23.75 -21.58 9.08
C ASP A 84 -24.17 -20.14 8.78
N ILE A 85 -23.68 -19.61 7.66
CA ILE A 85 -24.24 -18.41 7.05
C ILE A 85 -25.55 -18.87 6.41
N ARG A 86 -26.65 -18.76 7.18
CA ARG A 86 -28.01 -18.84 6.65
C ARG A 86 -28.49 -17.47 6.18
#